data_AF-A0A359ATA0-F1
#
_entry.id   AF-A0A359ATA0-F1
#
_cell.length_a   1.000
_cell.length_b   1.000
_cell.length_c   1.000
_cell.angle_alpha   90.00
_cell.angle_beta   90.00
_cell.angle_gamma   90.00
#
_symmetry.space_group_name_H-M   'P 1'
#
loop_
_entity.id
_entity.type
_entity.pdbx_description
1 polymer ?
#
loop_
_entity_poly.entity_id
_entity_poly.type
_entity_poly.pdbx_seq_one_letter_code
_entity_poly.pdbx_strand_id
1 'polypeptide(L)' 'MNKQTKIAVIGLGYVGLPLARLFSTKYPVVGFDINQKRIEEL' A
#
# COMPACT_ATOMS: atom_id res chain seq x y z
N MET A 1 4.39 6.54 -25.00
CA MET A 1 3.86 5.53 -24.05
C MET A 1 3.85 6.14 -22.66
N ASN A 2 2.67 6.44 -22.11
CA ASN A 2 2.56 6.93 -20.73
C ASN A 2 2.74 5.75 -19.76
N LYS A 3 3.92 5.62 -19.15
CA LYS A 3 4.12 4.67 -18.04
C LYS A 3 3.43 5.25 -16.80
N GLN A 4 2.32 4.64 -16.38
CA GLN A 4 1.78 4.89 -15.05
C GLN A 4 2.71 4.26 -14.02
N THR A 5 3.24 5.08 -13.11
CA THR A 5 4.04 4.63 -11.97
C THR A 5 3.16 3.81 -11.03
N LYS A 6 3.54 2.55 -10.79
CA LYS A 6 2.90 1.66 -9.81
C LYS A 6 3.79 1.59 -8.56
N ILE A 7 3.19 1.64 -7.38
CA ILE A 7 3.90 1.64 -6.10
C ILE A 7 3.51 0.39 -5.31
N ALA A 8 4.48 -0.25 -4.68
CA ALA A 8 4.24 -1.32 -3.71
C ALA A 8 4.72 -0.85 -2.33
N VAL A 9 3.89 -1.05 -1.29
CA VAL A 9 4.24 -0.78 0.10
C VAL A 9 4.30 -2.10 0.87
N ILE A 10 5.48 -2.44 1.38
CA ILE A 10 5.75 -3.68 2.13
C ILE A 10 5.83 -3.33 3.61
N GLY A 11 4.91 -3.89 4.39
CA GLY A 11 4.65 -3.60 5.80
C GLY A 11 3.55 -2.54 5.95
N LEU A 12 2.38 -2.94 6.46
CA LEU A 12 1.21 -2.07 6.67
C LEU A 12 1.01 -1.78 8.17
N GLY A 13 2.11 -1.51 8.86
CA GLY A 13 2.08 -1.00 10.24
C GLY A 13 1.70 0.48 10.29
N TYR A 14 2.01 1.11 11.43
CA TYR A 14 1.69 2.51 11.73
C TYR A 14 2.12 3.50 10.64
N VAL A 15 3.27 3.28 9.99
CA VAL A 15 3.77 4.17 8.92
C VAL A 15 3.30 3.73 7.54
N GLY A 16 3.37 2.43 7.24
CA GLY A 16 3.13 1.93 5.89
C GLY A 16 1.67 2.04 5.45
N LEU A 17 0.72 1.81 6.35
CA LEU A 17 -0.71 1.92 6.02
C LEU A 17 -1.15 3.34 5.63
N PRO A 18 -0.91 4.40 6.44
CA PRO A 18 -1.29 5.75 6.04
C PRO A 18 -0.51 6.21 4.78
N LEU A 19 0.72 5.75 4.60
CA LEU A 19 1.51 6.04 3.40
C LEU A 19 0.90 5.40 2.14
N ALA A 20 0.55 4.11 2.21
CA ALA A 20 -0.11 3.40 1.12
C ALA A 20 -1.45 4.07 0.74
N ARG A 21 -2.23 4.47 1.75
CA ARG A 21 -3.50 5.18 1.58
C ARG A 21 -3.32 6.57 0.94
N LEU A 22 -2.28 7.31 1.29
CA LEU A 22 -2.03 8.62 0.67
C LEU A 22 -1.55 8.47 -0.76
N PHE A 23 -0.65 7.51 -1.05
CA PHE A 23 -0.20 7.27 -2.42
C PHE A 23 -1.30 6.75 -3.34
N SER A 24 -2.26 5.98 -2.82
CA SER A 24 -3.38 5.46 -3.61
C SER A 24 -4.30 6.55 -4.16
N THR A 25 -4.21 7.78 -3.63
CA THR A 25 -4.93 8.94 -4.17
C THR A 25 -4.38 9.44 -5.52
N LYS A 26 -3.13 9.09 -5.86
CA LYS A 26 -2.44 9.59 -7.06
C LYS A 26 -1.85 8.49 -7.95
N TYR A 27 -1.54 7.33 -7.39
CA TYR A 27 -0.89 6.23 -8.09
C TYR A 27 -1.61 4.91 -7.81
N PRO A 28 -1.58 3.95 -8.74
CA PRO A 28 -1.91 2.56 -8.41
C PRO A 28 -0.96 2.02 -7.35
N VAL A 29 -1.50 1.64 -6.18
CA VAL A 29 -0.73 1.12 -5.04
C VAL A 29 -1.15 -0.31 -4.71
N VAL A 30 -0.18 -1.17 -4.42
CA VAL A 30 -0.39 -2.49 -3.81
C VAL A 30 0.23 -2.49 -2.41
N GLY A 31 -0.56 -2.82 -1.39
CA GLY A 31 -0.08 -3.02 -0.03
C GLY A 31 0.17 -4.50 0.25
N PHE A 32 1.21 -4.82 1.01
CA PHE A 32 1.51 -6.17 1.50
C PHE A 32 1.96 -6.12 2.96
N ASP A 33 1.45 -7.02 3.79
CA ASP A 33 1.96 -7.29 5.13
C ASP A 33 2.05 -8.81 5.33
N ILE A 34 3.07 -9.27 6.04
CA ILE A 34 3.26 -10.71 6.32
C ILE A 34 2.22 -11.22 7.33
N ASN A 35 1.68 -10.33 8.16
CA ASN A 35 0.67 -10.69 9.15
C ASN A 35 -0.72 -10.72 8.49
N GLN A 36 -1.17 -11.92 8.12
CA GLN A 36 -2.48 -12.12 7.51
C GLN A 36 -3.63 -11.59 8.38
N LYS A 37 -3.58 -11.79 9.70
CA LYS A 37 -4.62 -11.29 10.61
C LYS A 37 -4.76 -9.77 10.53
N ARG A 38 -3.64 -9.04 10.43
CA ARG A 38 -3.67 -7.59 10.24
C ARG A 38 -4.32 -7.22 8.90
N ILE A 39 -4.04 -7.95 7.83
CA ILE A 39 -4.67 -7.70 6.53
C ILE A 39 -6.18 -7.91 6.57
N GLU A 40 -6.65 -8.93 7.29
CA GLU A 40 -8.08 -9.23 7.46
C GLU A 40 -8.83 -8.18 8.29
N GLU A 41 -8.12 -7.42 9.14
CA GLU A 41 -8.67 -6.37 9.99
C GLU A 41 -8.75 -4.97 9.30
N LEU A 42 -8.18 -4.82 8.10
CA LEU A 42 -8.08 -3.55 7.35
C LEU A 42 -9.13 -3.42 6.24
#